data_AF-A0AA52EIL9-F1
#
_entry.id   AF-A0AA52EIL9-F1
#
_cell.length_a   1.000
_cell.length_b   1.000
_cell.length_c   1.000
_cell.angle_alpha   90.00
_cell.angle_beta   90.00
_cell.angle_gamma   90.00
#
_symmetry.space_group_name_H-M   'P 1'
#
loop_
_entity.id
_entity.type
_entity.pdbx_description
1 polymer ?
#
loop_
_entity_poly.entity_id
_entity_poly.type
_entity_poly.pdbx_seq_one_letter_code
_entity_poly.pdbx_strand_id
1 'polypeptide(L)'
;MISILYPEIIKYIQPFNGGYIPLKNNETGKWFFVIKTTKEMILTARTQNEFKVYFLKDYENDLYSLGLITAFFDDHDEPLTLTTPIFDDDELMLNICHALNQSEFDIYFFDELDREIMGISAINEKHEIFGNLLTQAKFYNSEKGDVVGILKRLQRRFSVRDVADDANAFTIKFEKRIYPDDTLIIDVREEFDGFNDDMQSIAMTSLDRDKNPGDMQERDIALLMRRIFDKSEIYVNPYRIDTDKELTDILVVTEHEVLFIQAKDSPNTPKSLTRKIDRKRKTIKRHISKAIDQLCGAMTHAKNNNGISIKTATNSISIMNLDKQLIGLVIVKELFDDEYKECSDPVINLMVDLELPVVLTDYPQLHLLTKNSTSSDHFFDNLIDIANHALERGVFPKIVHTGKA
;
A
#
# COMPACT_ATOMS: atom_id res chain seq x y z
N MET A 1 11.82 20.06 1.50
CA MET A 1 11.61 18.62 1.68
C MET A 1 12.53 18.15 2.78
N ILE A 2 11.98 17.47 3.79
CA ILE A 2 12.75 17.02 4.95
C ILE A 2 13.81 15.97 4.57
N SER A 3 13.50 15.11 3.60
CA SER A 3 14.40 14.11 3.01
C SER A 3 15.62 14.71 2.30
N ILE A 4 15.52 15.95 1.81
CA ILE A 4 16.65 16.67 1.18
C ILE A 4 17.49 17.38 2.25
N LEU A 5 16.83 18.00 3.23
CA LEU A 5 17.51 18.76 4.29
C LEU A 5 18.19 17.85 5.31
N TYR A 6 17.60 16.68 5.57
CA TYR A 6 18.06 15.68 6.55
C TYR A 6 17.99 14.27 5.95
N PRO A 7 18.86 13.92 4.99
CA PRO A 7 18.80 12.63 4.28
C PRO A 7 18.86 11.40 5.20
N GLU A 8 19.46 11.53 6.37
CA GLU A 8 19.51 10.49 7.39
C GLU A 8 18.14 10.06 7.90
N ILE A 9 17.07 10.83 7.68
CA ILE A 9 15.71 10.46 8.06
C ILE A 9 15.23 9.21 7.32
N ILE A 10 15.74 9.00 6.10
CA ILE A 10 15.33 7.90 5.21
C ILE A 10 15.60 6.54 5.86
N LYS A 11 16.64 6.40 6.68
CA LYS A 11 16.95 5.14 7.39
C LYS A 11 15.89 4.73 8.41
N TYR A 12 15.07 5.68 8.87
CA TYR A 12 13.94 5.41 9.77
C TYR A 12 12.63 5.21 9.01
N ILE A 13 12.48 5.84 7.85
CA ILE A 13 11.28 5.76 7.00
C ILE A 13 11.25 4.44 6.22
N GLN A 14 12.38 4.07 5.62
CA GLN A 14 12.52 2.86 4.82
C GLN A 14 12.04 1.61 5.56
N PRO A 15 12.52 1.24 6.76
CA PRO A 15 12.10 0.00 7.42
C PRO A 15 10.64 -0.01 7.85
N PHE A 16 9.98 1.15 7.89
CA PHE A 16 8.61 1.26 8.37
C PHE A 16 7.58 0.85 7.31
N ASN A 17 6.61 0.02 7.69
CA ASN A 17 5.59 -0.49 6.77
C ASN A 17 4.56 0.59 6.38
N GLY A 18 4.18 1.47 7.32
CA GLY A 18 3.17 2.50 7.11
C GLY A 18 2.58 2.96 8.44
N GLY A 19 1.98 4.16 8.46
CA GLY A 19 1.44 4.80 9.65
C GLY A 19 2.23 6.05 10.07
N TYR A 20 2.27 6.30 11.38
CA TYR A 20 2.94 7.47 11.97
C TYR A 20 4.36 7.16 12.43
N ILE A 21 5.27 8.09 12.14
CA ILE A 21 6.59 8.15 12.75
C ILE A 21 6.71 9.54 13.40
N PRO A 22 6.54 9.65 14.73
CA PRO A 22 6.74 10.91 15.44
C PRO A 22 8.24 11.18 15.55
N LEU A 23 8.65 12.40 15.21
CA LEU A 23 10.04 12.84 15.32
C LEU A 23 10.10 14.17 16.03
N LYS A 24 11.18 14.38 16.79
CA LYS A 24 11.39 15.61 17.55
C LYS A 24 12.56 16.38 16.95
N ASN A 25 12.35 17.65 16.66
CA ASN A 25 13.43 18.55 16.33
C ASN A 25 14.19 18.88 17.63
N ASN A 26 15.45 18.47 17.71
CA ASN A 26 16.27 18.66 18.93
C ASN A 26 16.63 20.13 19.18
N GLU A 27 16.65 20.98 18.15
CA GLU A 27 16.98 22.40 18.29
C GLU A 27 15.77 23.21 18.80
N THR A 28 14.59 22.94 18.26
CA THR A 28 13.36 23.67 18.60
C THR A 28 12.53 23.00 19.68
N GLY A 29 12.79 21.73 19.97
CA GLY A 29 12.01 20.89 20.88
C GLY A 29 10.62 20.50 20.38
N LYS A 30 10.21 20.96 19.18
CA LYS A 30 8.90 20.69 18.60
C LYS A 30 8.84 19.29 17.98
N TRP A 31 7.71 18.60 18.14
CA TRP A 31 7.44 17.40 17.36
C TRP A 31 6.90 17.73 15.98
N PHE A 32 7.17 16.83 15.04
CA PHE A 32 6.57 16.77 13.73
C PHE A 32 6.28 15.31 13.37
N PHE A 33 5.41 15.11 12.39
CA PHE A 33 5.03 13.79 11.91
C PHE A 33 5.68 13.47 10.58
N VAL A 34 6.13 12.24 10.43
CA VAL A 34 6.12 11.57 9.15
C VAL A 34 4.89 10.65 9.10
N ILE A 35 4.12 10.73 8.02
CA ILE A 35 3.01 9.79 7.74
C ILE A 35 3.37 9.03 6.47
N LYS A 36 3.67 7.74 6.63
CA LYS A 36 3.89 6.85 5.49
C LYS A 36 2.59 6.15 5.12
N THR A 37 2.04 6.44 3.95
CA THR A 37 0.70 5.97 3.56
C THR A 37 0.51 5.95 2.05
N THR A 38 -0.63 5.47 1.58
CA THR A 38 -0.92 5.35 0.15
C THR A 38 -1.06 6.70 -0.53
N LYS A 39 -0.70 6.77 -1.81
CA LYS A 39 -0.90 7.96 -2.66
C LYS A 39 -2.35 8.44 -2.67
N GLU A 40 -3.33 7.55 -2.51
CA GLU A 40 -4.76 7.87 -2.39
C GLU A 40 -5.05 8.64 -1.09
N MET A 41 -4.50 8.19 0.04
CA MET A 41 -4.66 8.89 1.33
C MET A 41 -3.99 10.26 1.30
N ILE A 42 -2.77 10.35 0.75
CA ILE A 42 -2.05 11.63 0.60
C ILE A 42 -2.86 12.59 -0.29
N LEU A 43 -3.37 12.12 -1.43
CA LEU A 43 -4.16 12.95 -2.34
C LEU A 43 -5.49 13.39 -1.71
N THR A 44 -6.13 12.51 -0.94
CA THR A 44 -7.35 12.82 -0.20
C THR A 44 -7.08 13.92 0.83
N ALA A 45 -6.04 13.75 1.64
CA ALA A 45 -5.63 14.75 2.63
C ALA A 45 -5.34 16.11 1.98
N ARG A 46 -4.61 16.11 0.85
CA ARG A 46 -4.30 17.31 0.07
C ARG A 46 -5.56 18.01 -0.44
N THR A 47 -6.51 17.23 -0.95
CA THR A 47 -7.75 17.73 -1.55
C THR A 47 -8.69 18.31 -0.50
N GLN A 48 -8.82 17.65 0.65
CA GLN A 48 -9.67 18.11 1.74
C GLN A 48 -9.01 19.18 2.61
N ASN A 49 -7.68 19.33 2.54
CA ASN A 49 -6.88 20.13 3.47
C ASN A 49 -7.06 19.73 4.94
N GLU A 50 -7.39 18.48 5.19
CA GLU A 50 -7.53 17.94 6.54
C GLU A 50 -7.52 16.41 6.52
N PHE A 51 -7.37 15.84 7.72
CA PHE A 51 -7.83 14.51 8.06
C PHE A 51 -8.40 14.53 9.47
N LYS A 52 -9.12 13.48 9.88
CA LYS A 52 -9.62 13.35 11.25
C LYS A 52 -8.92 12.23 11.99
N VAL A 53 -8.70 12.42 13.29
CA VAL A 53 -8.20 11.40 14.20
C VAL A 53 -9.27 11.06 15.23
N TYR A 54 -9.58 9.78 15.34
CA TYR A 54 -10.56 9.22 16.26
C TYR A 54 -9.82 8.55 17.41
N PHE A 55 -10.08 8.99 18.63
CA PHE A 55 -9.60 8.33 19.84
C PHE A 55 -10.67 7.34 20.31
N LEU A 56 -10.36 6.04 20.26
CA LEU A 56 -11.38 5.00 20.44
C LEU A 56 -11.17 4.19 21.72
N LYS A 57 -12.23 4.12 22.54
CA LYS A 57 -12.31 3.25 23.72
C LYS A 57 -12.68 1.83 23.34
N ASP A 58 -12.30 0.87 24.19
CA ASP A 58 -12.74 -0.51 24.04
C ASP A 58 -14.18 -0.66 24.58
N TYR A 59 -15.09 -1.15 23.75
CA TYR A 59 -16.47 -1.44 24.20
C TYR A 59 -16.57 -2.74 25.00
N GLU A 60 -15.60 -3.64 24.85
CA GLU A 60 -15.56 -4.87 25.63
C GLU A 60 -14.95 -4.64 27.02
N ASN A 61 -14.23 -3.52 27.20
CA ASN A 61 -13.64 -3.11 28.47
C ASN A 61 -13.50 -1.58 28.55
N ASP A 62 -14.49 -0.90 29.12
CA ASP A 62 -14.60 0.56 29.17
C ASP A 62 -13.48 1.27 29.95
N LEU A 63 -12.70 0.51 30.72
CA LEU A 63 -11.50 0.99 31.41
C LEU A 63 -10.33 1.24 30.46
N TYR A 64 -10.33 0.63 29.26
CA TYR A 64 -9.23 0.67 28.32
C TYR A 64 -9.57 1.41 27.03
N SER A 65 -8.55 2.02 26.48
CA SER A 65 -8.52 2.61 25.14
C SER A 65 -7.84 1.64 24.17
N LEU A 66 -8.33 1.59 22.94
CA LEU A 66 -7.78 0.73 21.88
C LEU A 66 -6.64 1.42 21.13
N GLY A 67 -6.78 2.72 20.88
CA GLY A 67 -5.81 3.50 20.10
C GLY A 67 -6.49 4.57 19.25
N LEU A 68 -5.88 4.85 18.11
CA LEU A 68 -6.31 5.87 17.16
C LEU A 68 -6.71 5.27 15.82
N ILE A 69 -7.73 5.86 15.19
CA ILE A 69 -7.95 5.73 13.75
C ILE A 69 -7.81 7.10 13.10
N THR A 70 -6.95 7.19 12.11
CA THR A 70 -6.85 8.37 11.25
C THR A 70 -7.66 8.12 9.99
N ALA A 71 -8.61 8.99 9.70
CA ALA A 71 -9.53 8.86 8.57
C ALA A 71 -9.31 10.00 7.56
N PHE A 72 -9.13 9.60 6.30
CA PHE A 72 -9.02 10.47 5.13
C PHE A 72 -10.33 10.33 4.33
N PHE A 73 -11.19 11.35 4.41
CA PHE A 73 -12.54 11.29 3.84
C PHE A 73 -12.56 11.55 2.33
N ASP A 74 -12.34 10.49 1.55
CA ASP A 74 -12.63 10.44 0.12
C ASP A 74 -14.09 10.02 -0.14
N ASP A 75 -14.65 9.20 0.74
CA ASP A 75 -16.08 8.93 0.94
C ASP A 75 -16.47 9.27 2.40
N HIS A 76 -17.72 9.67 2.62
CA HIS A 76 -18.20 10.05 3.95
C HIS A 76 -18.35 8.84 4.89
N ASP A 77 -18.84 7.73 4.35
CA ASP A 77 -19.22 6.56 5.13
C ASP A 77 -18.07 5.54 5.21
N GLU A 78 -17.26 5.45 4.14
CA GLU A 78 -16.14 4.54 4.03
C GLU A 78 -14.82 5.29 3.71
N PRO A 79 -14.30 6.09 4.66
CA PRO A 79 -13.04 6.79 4.45
C PRO A 79 -11.86 5.82 4.42
N LEU A 80 -10.81 6.20 3.70
CA LEU A 80 -9.50 5.54 3.82
C LEU A 80 -8.94 5.74 5.24
N THR A 81 -8.40 4.69 5.87
CA THR A 81 -7.96 4.75 7.27
C THR A 81 -6.56 4.22 7.54
N LEU A 82 -5.88 4.85 8.50
CA LEU A 82 -4.71 4.29 9.18
C LEU A 82 -5.13 3.87 10.59
N THR A 83 -4.84 2.62 10.94
CA THR A 83 -5.14 2.05 12.26
C THR A 83 -3.87 2.07 13.11
N THR A 84 -3.91 2.78 14.25
CA THR A 84 -2.77 2.95 15.15
C THR A 84 -3.15 2.45 16.54
N PRO A 85 -2.93 1.16 16.86
CA PRO A 85 -3.12 0.68 18.22
C PRO A 85 -2.11 1.38 19.13
N ILE A 86 -2.53 1.75 20.34
CA ILE A 86 -1.63 2.34 21.34
C ILE A 86 -1.49 1.35 22.49
N PHE A 87 -0.26 1.23 22.99
CA PHE A 87 0.07 0.40 24.14
C PHE A 87 0.83 1.21 25.19
N ASP A 88 0.60 0.92 26.47
CA ASP A 88 1.19 1.67 27.60
C ASP A 88 2.72 1.51 27.69
N ASP A 89 3.25 0.42 27.13
CA ASP A 89 4.66 0.06 27.11
C ASP A 89 5.39 0.45 25.80
N ASP A 90 4.70 1.15 24.89
CA ASP A 90 5.26 1.57 23.60
C ASP A 90 5.49 3.09 23.55
N GLU A 91 6.75 3.50 23.76
CA GLU A 91 7.17 4.91 23.75
C GLU A 91 6.92 5.58 22.40
N LEU A 92 7.04 4.85 21.27
CA LEU A 92 6.79 5.41 19.95
C LEU A 92 5.31 5.81 19.81
N MET A 93 4.40 4.95 20.27
CA MET A 93 2.95 5.22 20.21
C MET A 93 2.53 6.36 21.13
N LEU A 94 3.17 6.49 22.29
CA LEU A 94 2.97 7.64 23.18
C LEU A 94 3.51 8.94 22.58
N ASN A 95 4.63 8.90 21.85
CA ASN A 95 5.16 10.06 21.13
C ASN A 95 4.21 10.56 20.03
N ILE A 96 3.43 9.68 19.39
CA ILE A 96 2.37 10.10 18.46
C ILE A 96 1.36 10.99 19.20
N CYS A 97 0.95 10.57 20.39
CA CYS A 97 -0.01 11.31 21.20
C CYS A 97 0.57 12.66 21.67
N HIS A 98 1.85 12.71 22.01
CA HIS A 98 2.51 13.96 22.38
C HIS A 98 2.55 14.97 21.23
N ALA A 99 2.84 14.52 20.02
CA ALA A 99 2.82 15.36 18.84
C ALA A 99 1.40 15.85 18.49
N LEU A 100 0.37 15.00 18.62
CA LEU A 100 -1.03 15.39 18.45
C LEU A 100 -1.53 16.37 19.53
N ASN A 101 -0.90 16.39 20.71
CA ASN A 101 -1.24 17.32 21.79
C ASN A 101 -0.65 18.73 21.58
N GLN A 102 0.02 18.99 20.47
CA GLN A 102 0.43 20.33 20.08
C GLN A 102 -0.68 21.06 19.32
N SER A 103 -0.77 22.38 19.52
CA SER A 103 -1.67 23.22 18.73
C SER A 103 -1.24 23.31 17.27
N GLU A 104 0.07 23.31 17.00
CA GLU A 104 0.68 23.39 15.67
C GLU A 104 1.87 22.43 15.57
N PHE A 105 1.99 21.75 14.42
CA PHE A 105 3.09 20.85 14.10
C PHE A 105 3.20 20.65 12.58
N ASP A 106 4.40 20.25 12.13
CA ASP A 106 4.63 19.91 10.73
C ASP A 106 4.30 18.43 10.46
N ILE A 107 3.84 18.12 9.25
CA ILE A 107 3.57 16.77 8.75
C ILE A 107 4.24 16.60 7.39
N TYR A 108 4.99 15.53 7.23
CA TYR A 108 5.60 15.11 5.97
C TYR A 108 5.03 13.76 5.54
N PHE A 109 4.40 13.73 4.38
CA PHE A 109 3.80 12.52 3.81
C PHE A 109 4.79 11.81 2.91
N PHE A 110 4.95 10.52 3.15
CA PHE A 110 5.75 9.61 2.36
C PHE A 110 4.86 8.52 1.78
N ASP A 111 5.14 8.09 0.56
CA ASP A 111 4.43 6.98 -0.05
C ASP A 111 5.07 5.61 0.25
N GLU A 112 4.48 4.55 -0.30
CA GLU A 112 4.93 3.17 -0.11
C GLU A 112 6.37 2.94 -0.59
N LEU A 113 6.87 3.77 -1.51
CA LEU A 113 8.23 3.73 -2.07
C LEU A 113 9.18 4.72 -1.38
N ASP A 114 8.82 5.22 -0.19
CA ASP A 114 9.64 6.10 0.63
C ASP A 114 9.90 7.48 -0.01
N ARG A 115 9.03 7.91 -0.94
CA ARG A 115 9.15 9.20 -1.60
C ARG A 115 8.40 10.25 -0.79
N GLU A 116 9.05 11.36 -0.44
CA GLU A 116 8.40 12.49 0.22
C GLU A 116 7.53 13.24 -0.79
N ILE A 117 6.20 13.18 -0.64
CA ILE A 117 5.28 13.72 -1.63
C ILE A 117 4.69 15.06 -1.20
N MET A 118 4.52 15.29 0.10
CA MET A 118 3.83 16.50 0.59
C MET A 118 4.30 16.87 1.99
N GLY A 119 4.56 18.16 2.22
CA GLY A 119 4.95 18.71 3.52
C GLY A 119 4.04 19.87 3.89
N ILE A 120 3.42 19.81 5.06
CA ILE A 120 2.42 20.77 5.52
C ILE A 120 2.67 21.16 6.98
N SER A 121 2.31 22.39 7.35
CA SER A 121 2.04 22.77 8.74
C SER A 121 0.55 22.56 9.00
N ALA A 122 0.26 21.91 10.12
CA ALA A 122 -1.08 21.56 10.56
C ALA A 122 -1.41 22.13 11.92
N ILE A 123 -2.72 22.30 12.17
CA ILE A 123 -3.27 22.72 13.45
C ILE A 123 -4.20 21.65 14.02
N ASN A 124 -4.09 21.41 15.32
CA ASN A 124 -5.09 20.72 16.13
C ASN A 124 -5.75 21.72 17.09
N GLU A 125 -6.91 22.26 16.72
CA GLU A 125 -7.66 23.23 17.54
C GLU A 125 -8.14 22.61 18.86
N LYS A 126 -8.30 21.29 18.91
CA LYS A 126 -8.77 20.54 20.08
C LYS A 126 -7.63 19.88 20.85
N HIS A 127 -6.39 20.35 20.71
CA HIS A 127 -5.22 19.70 21.33
C HIS A 127 -5.34 19.59 22.86
N GLU A 128 -5.84 20.60 23.58
CA GLU A 128 -6.04 20.52 25.03
C GLU A 128 -7.03 19.42 25.44
N ILE A 129 -8.11 19.24 24.66
CA ILE A 129 -9.09 18.16 24.87
C ILE A 129 -8.40 16.81 24.62
N PHE A 130 -7.59 16.71 23.57
CA PHE A 130 -6.81 15.50 23.27
C PHE A 130 -5.87 15.15 24.42
N GLY A 131 -5.11 16.12 24.93
CA GLY A 131 -4.21 15.95 26.07
C GLY A 131 -4.95 15.48 27.33
N ASN A 132 -6.12 16.06 27.63
CA ASN A 132 -6.93 15.62 28.76
C ASN A 132 -7.42 14.17 28.61
N LEU A 133 -7.87 13.77 27.41
CA LEU A 133 -8.24 12.37 27.14
C LEU A 133 -7.05 11.43 27.33
N LEU A 134 -5.87 11.81 26.82
CA LEU A 134 -4.66 11.02 26.94
C LEU A 134 -4.27 10.77 28.40
N THR A 135 -4.33 11.80 29.25
CA THR A 135 -3.98 11.65 30.69
C THR A 135 -4.93 10.71 31.46
N GLN A 136 -6.15 10.53 30.96
CA GLN A 136 -7.17 9.66 31.58
C GLN A 136 -7.22 8.28 30.94
N ALA A 137 -6.58 8.10 29.78
CA ALA A 137 -6.57 6.86 29.05
C ALA A 137 -5.72 5.81 29.76
N LYS A 138 -6.11 4.55 29.60
CA LYS A 138 -5.29 3.38 29.91
C LYS A 138 -5.23 2.54 28.67
N PHE A 139 -4.04 2.11 28.26
CA PHE A 139 -3.89 1.25 27.09
C PHE A 139 -3.53 -0.17 27.49
N TYR A 140 -3.68 -1.09 26.56
CA TYR A 140 -3.21 -2.46 26.77
C TYR A 140 -1.68 -2.50 26.79
N ASN A 141 -1.11 -3.56 27.33
CA ASN A 141 0.33 -3.82 27.22
C ASN A 141 0.60 -4.73 26.01
N SER A 142 1.60 -4.38 25.20
CA SER A 142 1.90 -5.04 23.92
C SER A 142 2.41 -6.47 24.09
N GLU A 143 3.22 -6.75 25.13
CA GLU A 143 3.81 -8.08 25.38
C GLU A 143 2.77 -9.11 25.84
N LYS A 144 1.72 -8.65 26.55
CA LYS A 144 0.66 -9.49 27.12
C LYS A 144 -0.64 -9.45 26.31
N GLY A 145 -0.73 -8.54 25.34
CA GLY A 145 -1.95 -8.25 24.58
C GLY A 145 -2.05 -9.08 23.30
N ASP A 146 -3.28 -9.45 22.94
CA ASP A 146 -3.60 -9.92 21.58
C ASP A 146 -3.62 -8.72 20.63
N VAL A 147 -2.45 -8.36 20.07
CA VAL A 147 -2.29 -7.23 19.14
C VAL A 147 -3.23 -7.35 17.94
N VAL A 148 -3.38 -8.55 17.38
CA VAL A 148 -4.30 -8.80 16.25
C VAL A 148 -5.75 -8.60 16.68
N GLY A 149 -6.13 -9.09 17.85
CA GLY A 149 -7.45 -8.88 18.43
C GLY A 149 -7.75 -7.41 18.69
N ILE A 150 -6.79 -6.65 19.22
CA ILE A 150 -6.92 -5.20 19.47
C ILE A 150 -7.12 -4.44 18.16
N LEU A 151 -6.31 -4.73 17.13
CA LEU A 151 -6.48 -4.15 15.79
C LEU A 151 -7.88 -4.41 15.22
N LYS A 152 -8.36 -5.65 15.30
CA LYS A 152 -9.71 -6.03 14.84
C LYS A 152 -10.80 -5.31 15.62
N ARG A 153 -10.68 -5.20 16.95
CA ARG A 153 -11.64 -4.45 17.79
C ARG A 153 -11.62 -2.96 17.46
N LEU A 154 -10.46 -2.37 17.22
CA LEU A 154 -10.30 -0.96 16.84
C LEU A 154 -11.01 -0.65 15.51
N GLN A 155 -10.77 -1.49 14.48
CA GLN A 155 -11.45 -1.37 13.18
C GLN A 155 -12.97 -1.56 13.31
N ARG A 156 -13.41 -2.60 14.04
CA ARG A 156 -14.84 -2.85 14.30
C ARG A 156 -15.51 -1.70 15.05
N ARG A 157 -14.81 -1.07 16.00
CA ARG A 157 -15.33 0.08 16.73
C ARG A 157 -15.57 1.27 15.80
N PHE A 158 -14.67 1.49 14.84
CA PHE A 158 -14.79 2.57 13.86
C PHE A 158 -15.84 2.28 12.79
N SER A 159 -16.03 1.01 12.40
CA SER A 159 -17.02 0.62 11.39
C SER A 159 -18.47 0.88 11.84
N VAL A 160 -18.70 1.02 13.15
CA VAL A 160 -20.02 1.34 13.73
C VAL A 160 -20.09 2.75 14.31
N ARG A 161 -19.20 3.66 13.88
CA ARG A 161 -19.18 5.04 14.34
C ARG A 161 -20.50 5.76 14.06
N ASP A 162 -20.84 6.71 14.92
CA ASP A 162 -22.04 7.53 14.76
C ASP A 162 -21.70 9.04 14.65
N VAL A 163 -22.75 9.87 14.57
CA VAL A 163 -22.62 11.32 14.46
C VAL A 163 -21.90 11.93 15.67
N ALA A 164 -22.05 11.34 16.86
CA ALA A 164 -21.36 11.82 18.06
C ALA A 164 -19.87 11.50 17.99
N ASP A 165 -19.49 10.31 17.51
CA ASP A 165 -18.10 9.96 17.25
C ASP A 165 -17.45 10.94 16.25
N ASP A 166 -18.14 11.25 15.15
CA ASP A 166 -17.64 12.18 14.13
C ASP A 166 -17.50 13.61 14.64
N ALA A 167 -18.39 14.05 15.55
CA ALA A 167 -18.30 15.36 16.19
C ALA A 167 -17.17 15.44 17.21
N ASN A 168 -16.88 14.33 17.89
CA ASN A 168 -15.82 14.21 18.89
C ASN A 168 -14.44 13.97 18.28
N ALA A 169 -14.36 13.58 17.02
CA ALA A 169 -13.09 13.43 16.30
C ALA A 169 -12.26 14.73 16.31
N PHE A 170 -10.95 14.54 16.25
CA PHE A 170 -9.95 15.60 16.18
C PHE A 170 -9.64 15.90 14.72
N THR A 171 -10.15 17.01 14.20
CA THR A 171 -9.81 17.47 12.85
C THR A 171 -8.42 18.10 12.86
N ILE A 172 -7.51 17.54 12.09
CA ILE A 172 -6.18 18.08 11.84
C ILE A 172 -6.25 18.89 10.55
N LYS A 173 -6.27 20.22 10.67
CA LYS A 173 -6.42 21.15 9.54
C LYS A 173 -5.07 21.50 8.95
N PHE A 174 -4.96 21.54 7.63
CA PHE A 174 -3.73 21.94 6.93
C PHE A 174 -3.77 23.44 6.65
N GLU A 175 -2.87 24.18 7.28
CA GLU A 175 -2.81 25.65 7.14
C GLU A 175 -1.92 26.07 5.99
N LYS A 176 -0.72 25.50 5.92
CA LYS A 176 0.32 25.97 5.02
C LYS A 176 1.13 24.83 4.42
N ARG A 177 1.42 24.91 3.13
CA ARG A 177 2.41 24.04 2.48
C ARG A 177 3.82 24.49 2.85
N ILE A 178 4.65 23.56 3.31
CA ILE A 178 6.06 23.81 3.65
C ILE A 178 6.87 24.04 2.37
N TYR A 179 6.51 23.35 1.30
CA TYR A 179 7.04 23.51 -0.06
C TYR A 179 5.91 23.20 -1.07
N PRO A 180 6.02 23.60 -2.35
CA PRO A 180 5.00 23.30 -3.36
C PRO A 180 4.69 21.79 -3.42
N ASP A 181 3.42 21.41 -3.48
CA ASP A 181 2.96 20.01 -3.46
C ASP A 181 2.46 19.51 -4.83
N ASP A 182 2.77 20.27 -5.89
CA ASP A 182 2.68 19.93 -7.31
C ASP A 182 4.02 19.39 -7.84
N THR A 183 4.70 18.57 -7.03
CA THR A 183 6.03 18.04 -7.34
C THR A 183 5.99 16.88 -8.32
N LEU A 184 6.90 16.93 -9.28
CA LEU A 184 7.30 15.81 -10.11
C LEU A 184 8.64 15.28 -9.57
N ILE A 185 8.66 14.02 -9.16
CA ILE A 185 9.87 13.34 -8.70
C ILE A 185 10.43 12.56 -9.86
N ILE A 186 11.70 12.77 -10.14
CA ILE A 186 12.46 12.09 -11.19
C ILE A 186 13.60 11.35 -10.50
N ASP A 187 13.58 10.02 -10.55
CA ASP A 187 14.61 9.16 -9.97
C ASP A 187 15.52 8.63 -11.08
N VAL A 188 16.79 9.02 -11.01
CA VAL A 188 17.83 8.69 -12.00
C VAL A 188 18.90 7.74 -11.42
N ARG A 189 18.65 7.18 -10.23
CA ARG A 189 19.57 6.22 -9.63
C ARG A 189 19.53 4.90 -10.41
N GLU A 190 20.67 4.25 -10.59
CA GLU A 190 20.78 2.99 -11.36
C GLU A 190 19.92 1.83 -10.82
N GLU A 191 19.50 1.93 -9.55
CA GLU A 191 18.58 0.99 -8.89
C GLU A 191 17.13 1.14 -9.36
N PHE A 192 16.77 2.29 -9.92
CA PHE A 192 15.43 2.68 -10.37
C PHE A 192 15.34 2.81 -11.91
N ASP A 193 16.40 2.45 -12.64
CA ASP A 193 16.51 2.51 -14.10
C ASP A 193 17.07 1.18 -14.66
N GLY A 194 16.83 0.91 -15.94
CA GLY A 194 17.45 -0.19 -16.68
C GLY A 194 16.82 -1.57 -16.48
N PHE A 195 15.50 -1.64 -16.30
CA PHE A 195 14.76 -2.90 -16.46
C PHE A 195 14.89 -3.42 -17.90
N ASN A 196 14.80 -4.74 -18.08
CA ASN A 196 15.19 -5.43 -19.32
C ASN A 196 14.37 -5.10 -20.59
N ASP A 197 13.42 -4.16 -20.56
CA ASP A 197 12.67 -3.73 -21.76
C ASP A 197 12.34 -2.23 -21.79
N ASP A 198 12.88 -1.43 -20.87
CA ASP A 198 12.55 -0.01 -20.82
C ASP A 198 13.51 0.76 -21.73
N MET A 199 13.07 1.09 -22.95
CA MET A 199 13.76 2.07 -23.80
C MET A 199 13.76 3.44 -23.10
N GLN A 200 14.75 3.69 -22.24
CA GLN A 200 15.02 4.97 -21.60
C GLN A 200 13.79 5.64 -20.97
N SER A 201 13.11 5.00 -20.02
CA SER A 201 12.17 5.72 -19.17
C SER A 201 12.81 6.01 -17.82
N ILE A 202 13.10 7.29 -17.59
CA ILE A 202 13.48 7.77 -16.28
C ILE A 202 12.29 7.53 -15.36
N ALA A 203 12.51 6.98 -14.17
CA ALA A 203 11.44 6.75 -13.20
C ALA A 203 10.86 8.11 -12.76
N MET A 204 9.62 8.39 -13.17
CA MET A 204 8.94 9.66 -12.91
C MET A 204 7.63 9.41 -12.17
N THR A 205 7.40 10.17 -11.10
CA THR A 205 6.16 10.08 -10.33
C THR A 205 5.63 11.43 -9.91
N SER A 206 4.31 11.50 -9.75
CA SER A 206 3.57 12.62 -9.20
C SER A 206 2.38 12.09 -8.41
N LEU A 207 1.89 12.90 -7.46
CA LEU A 207 0.74 12.54 -6.64
C LEU A 207 -0.56 12.46 -7.47
N ASP A 208 -0.76 13.44 -8.35
CA ASP A 208 -1.87 13.45 -9.31
C ASP A 208 -1.47 12.68 -10.57
N ARG A 209 -2.28 11.68 -10.96
CA ARG A 209 -2.01 10.76 -12.08
C ARG A 209 -3.20 10.69 -13.04
N ASP A 210 -3.45 11.78 -13.75
CA ASP A 210 -4.58 11.90 -14.68
C ASP A 210 -4.33 11.24 -16.05
N LYS A 211 -3.10 11.38 -16.60
CA LYS A 211 -2.81 10.98 -17.99
C LYS A 211 -2.41 9.51 -18.15
N ASN A 212 -1.40 9.06 -17.40
CA ASN A 212 -0.83 7.71 -17.55
C ASN A 212 -0.75 6.97 -16.20
N PRO A 213 -1.89 6.71 -15.52
CA PRO A 213 -1.87 6.04 -14.22
C PRO A 213 -1.34 4.60 -14.29
N GLY A 214 -1.59 3.88 -15.40
CA GLY A 214 -1.11 2.52 -15.64
C GLY A 214 0.42 2.46 -15.66
N ASP A 215 1.06 3.18 -16.58
CA ASP A 215 2.51 3.25 -16.71
C ASP A 215 3.21 3.54 -15.38
N MET A 216 2.69 4.50 -14.60
CA MET A 216 3.27 4.88 -13.31
C MET A 216 3.05 3.79 -12.24
N GLN A 217 1.91 3.08 -12.25
CA GLN A 217 1.67 1.98 -11.33
C GLN A 217 2.57 0.78 -11.66
N GLU A 218 2.76 0.47 -12.94
CA GLU A 218 3.62 -0.62 -13.39
C GLU A 218 5.07 -0.37 -12.97
N ARG A 219 5.58 0.86 -13.16
CA ARG A 219 6.88 1.25 -12.60
C ARG A 219 6.92 1.10 -11.08
N ASP A 220 5.92 1.62 -10.36
CA ASP A 220 5.88 1.52 -8.91
C ASP A 220 5.93 0.04 -8.44
N ILE A 221 5.22 -0.86 -9.11
CA ILE A 221 5.25 -2.30 -8.82
C ILE A 221 6.63 -2.90 -9.12
N ALA A 222 7.26 -2.54 -10.25
CA ALA A 222 8.61 -2.99 -10.57
C ALA A 222 9.62 -2.56 -9.50
N LEU A 223 9.47 -1.35 -8.95
CA LEU A 223 10.29 -0.85 -7.83
C LEU A 223 10.00 -1.60 -6.52
N LEU A 224 8.77 -2.01 -6.26
CA LEU A 224 8.47 -2.91 -5.13
C LEU A 224 9.14 -4.27 -5.32
N MET A 225 9.12 -4.83 -6.54
CA MET A 225 9.78 -6.11 -6.86
C MET A 225 11.29 -6.04 -6.68
N ARG A 226 11.92 -4.89 -6.97
CA ARG A 226 13.36 -4.66 -6.77
C ARG A 226 13.85 -4.78 -5.33
N ARG A 227 12.95 -4.79 -4.35
CA ARG A 227 13.29 -5.09 -2.95
C ARG A 227 13.72 -6.55 -2.75
N ILE A 228 13.35 -7.43 -3.68
CA ILE A 228 13.48 -8.88 -3.55
C ILE A 228 14.33 -9.46 -4.68
N PHE A 229 14.02 -9.08 -5.93
CA PHE A 229 14.57 -9.69 -7.14
C PHE A 229 15.57 -8.77 -7.80
N ASP A 230 16.62 -9.32 -8.41
CA ASP A 230 17.61 -8.57 -9.16
C ASP A 230 17.00 -7.86 -10.38
N LYS A 231 17.57 -6.71 -10.77
CA LYS A 231 17.04 -5.94 -11.90
C LYS A 231 17.01 -6.73 -13.21
N SER A 232 17.97 -7.65 -13.39
CA SER A 232 18.07 -8.53 -14.55
C SER A 232 17.00 -9.63 -14.59
N GLU A 233 16.25 -9.82 -13.51
CA GLU A 233 15.16 -10.80 -13.42
C GLU A 233 13.80 -10.15 -13.74
N ILE A 234 13.73 -8.81 -13.80
CA ILE A 234 12.47 -8.06 -13.95
C ILE A 234 12.37 -7.48 -15.36
N TYR A 235 11.25 -7.79 -16.01
CA TYR A 235 10.87 -7.30 -17.33
C TYR A 235 9.58 -6.53 -17.22
N VAL A 236 9.58 -5.26 -17.64
CA VAL A 236 8.40 -4.38 -17.62
C VAL A 236 7.83 -4.31 -19.03
N ASN A 237 6.52 -4.51 -19.15
CA ASN A 237 5.75 -4.61 -20.40
C ASN A 237 6.38 -5.52 -21.49
N PRO A 238 6.83 -6.76 -21.18
CA PRO A 238 7.48 -7.62 -22.17
C PRO A 238 6.57 -7.96 -23.36
N TYR A 239 7.06 -7.77 -24.58
CA TYR A 239 6.32 -8.09 -25.81
C TYR A 239 6.65 -9.49 -26.35
N ARG A 240 5.63 -10.24 -26.78
CA ARG A 240 5.84 -11.53 -27.43
C ARG A 240 6.47 -11.37 -28.81
N ILE A 241 7.41 -12.25 -29.16
CA ILE A 241 8.07 -12.23 -30.49
C ILE A 241 7.09 -12.54 -31.62
N ASP A 242 6.16 -13.47 -31.38
CA ASP A 242 5.31 -14.07 -32.41
C ASP A 242 4.13 -13.19 -32.82
N THR A 243 3.60 -12.40 -31.89
CA THR A 243 2.36 -11.62 -32.06
C THR A 243 2.56 -10.13 -31.90
N ASP A 244 3.71 -9.68 -31.41
CA ASP A 244 3.99 -8.28 -31.05
C ASP A 244 2.95 -7.69 -30.07
N LYS A 245 2.33 -8.58 -29.28
CA LYS A 245 1.43 -8.20 -28.19
C LYS A 245 2.18 -8.28 -26.87
N GLU A 246 1.90 -7.34 -26.00
CA GLU A 246 2.32 -7.38 -24.60
C GLU A 246 1.87 -8.71 -23.96
N LEU A 247 2.79 -9.37 -23.27
CA LEU A 247 2.56 -10.65 -22.61
C LEU A 247 1.84 -10.46 -21.27
N THR A 248 2.34 -9.53 -20.46
CA THR A 248 1.87 -9.19 -19.11
C THR A 248 2.48 -7.84 -18.75
N ASP A 249 1.96 -7.14 -17.73
CA ASP A 249 2.48 -5.82 -17.38
C ASP A 249 3.90 -5.93 -16.78
N ILE A 250 4.16 -6.93 -15.93
CA ILE A 250 5.49 -7.21 -15.39
C ILE A 250 5.71 -8.73 -15.35
N LEU A 251 6.90 -9.15 -15.75
CA LEU A 251 7.35 -10.53 -15.68
C LEU A 251 8.61 -10.60 -14.81
N VAL A 252 8.62 -11.50 -13.82
CA VAL A 252 9.83 -11.81 -13.05
C VAL A 252 10.28 -13.23 -13.38
N VAL A 253 11.57 -13.41 -13.66
CA VAL A 253 12.16 -14.68 -14.06
C VAL A 253 13.39 -14.94 -13.21
N THR A 254 13.27 -15.86 -12.26
CA THR A 254 14.37 -16.32 -11.40
C THR A 254 14.94 -17.63 -11.94
N GLU A 255 15.81 -18.30 -11.19
CA GLU A 255 16.27 -19.65 -11.53
C GLU A 255 15.13 -20.69 -11.51
N HIS A 256 14.22 -20.61 -10.54
CA HIS A 256 13.22 -21.65 -10.26
C HIS A 256 11.77 -21.22 -10.55
N GLU A 257 11.49 -19.94 -10.75
CA GLU A 257 10.13 -19.43 -10.89
C GLU A 257 9.97 -18.46 -12.07
N VAL A 258 8.74 -18.39 -12.56
CA VAL A 258 8.28 -17.34 -13.48
C VAL A 258 6.99 -16.73 -12.94
N LEU A 259 7.06 -15.45 -12.60
CA LEU A 259 5.94 -14.69 -12.07
C LEU A 259 5.36 -13.79 -13.16
N PHE A 260 4.09 -14.01 -13.49
CA PHE A 260 3.32 -13.15 -14.38
C PHE A 260 2.48 -12.19 -13.56
N ILE A 261 2.76 -10.89 -13.67
CA ILE A 261 2.07 -9.86 -12.90
C ILE A 261 1.20 -9.04 -13.85
N GLN A 262 -0.10 -9.00 -13.53
CA GLN A 262 -1.08 -8.18 -14.22
C GLN A 262 -1.70 -7.17 -13.24
N ALA A 263 -1.41 -5.90 -13.46
CA ALA A 263 -1.86 -4.77 -12.67
C ALA A 263 -2.99 -4.00 -13.36
N LYS A 264 -3.90 -3.45 -12.57
CA LYS A 264 -4.96 -2.56 -13.08
C LYS A 264 -5.20 -1.40 -12.12
N ASP A 265 -4.67 -0.22 -12.47
CA ASP A 265 -4.93 1.02 -11.73
C ASP A 265 -6.23 1.69 -12.16
N SER A 266 -6.72 2.59 -11.31
CA SER A 266 -7.61 3.67 -11.69
C SER A 266 -6.87 5.01 -11.55
N PRO A 267 -7.21 6.05 -12.34
CA PRO A 267 -6.63 7.38 -12.18
C PRO A 267 -6.61 7.81 -10.70
N ASN A 268 -5.52 8.41 -10.25
CA ASN A 268 -5.42 9.00 -8.90
C ASN A 268 -5.60 10.52 -9.01
N THR A 269 -6.85 10.94 -9.13
CA THR A 269 -7.24 12.36 -9.29
C THR A 269 -8.31 12.75 -8.28
N PRO A 270 -8.43 14.04 -7.89
CA PRO A 270 -9.49 14.48 -6.97
C PRO A 270 -10.92 14.06 -7.42
N LYS A 271 -11.17 14.04 -8.74
CA LYS A 271 -12.45 13.60 -9.32
C LYS A 271 -12.67 12.09 -9.21
N SER A 272 -11.61 11.29 -9.18
CA SER A 272 -11.70 9.84 -9.06
C SER A 272 -11.98 9.40 -7.61
N LEU A 273 -11.41 10.12 -6.63
CA LEU A 273 -11.53 9.84 -5.20
C LEU A 273 -12.95 10.09 -4.68
N THR A 274 -13.61 11.15 -5.16
CA THR A 274 -14.97 11.53 -4.78
C THR A 274 -16.08 10.71 -5.46
N ARG A 275 -15.72 9.65 -6.20
CA ARG A 275 -16.73 8.76 -6.79
C ARG A 275 -17.39 7.94 -5.69
N LYS A 276 -18.71 7.78 -5.79
CA LYS A 276 -19.49 6.88 -4.94
C LYS A 276 -18.85 5.49 -4.87
N ILE A 277 -18.86 4.92 -3.67
CA ILE A 277 -18.28 3.62 -3.37
C ILE A 277 -18.76 2.50 -4.32
N ASP A 278 -20.06 2.43 -4.65
CA ASP A 278 -20.60 1.43 -5.60
C ASP A 278 -19.94 1.48 -6.98
N ARG A 279 -19.50 2.66 -7.41
CA ARG A 279 -18.81 2.82 -8.69
C ARG A 279 -17.35 2.38 -8.58
N LYS A 280 -16.70 2.60 -7.43
CA LYS A 280 -15.34 2.08 -7.14
C LYS A 280 -15.36 0.55 -7.15
N ARG A 281 -16.29 -0.05 -6.39
CA ARG A 281 -16.59 -1.50 -6.35
C ARG A 281 -16.74 -2.15 -7.73
N LYS A 282 -17.68 -1.63 -8.54
CA LYS A 282 -17.89 -2.09 -9.93
C LYS A 282 -16.65 -1.97 -10.81
N THR A 283 -15.84 -0.92 -10.60
CA THR A 283 -14.62 -0.70 -11.36
C THR A 283 -13.57 -1.76 -11.03
N ILE A 284 -13.39 -2.08 -9.74
CA ILE A 284 -12.46 -3.13 -9.28
C ILE A 284 -12.85 -4.49 -9.83
N LYS A 285 -14.12 -4.90 -9.71
CA LYS A 285 -14.59 -6.19 -10.27
C LYS A 285 -14.30 -6.33 -11.77
N ARG A 286 -14.52 -5.25 -12.53
CA ARG A 286 -14.16 -5.19 -13.95
C ARG A 286 -12.64 -5.26 -14.18
N HIS A 287 -11.85 -4.63 -13.32
CA HIS A 287 -10.39 -4.67 -13.40
C HIS A 287 -9.86 -6.08 -13.13
N ILE A 288 -10.39 -6.76 -12.10
CA ILE A 288 -10.08 -8.16 -11.78
C ILE A 288 -10.39 -9.05 -13.00
N SER A 289 -11.60 -8.96 -13.56
CA SER A 289 -11.97 -9.76 -14.74
C SER A 289 -11.03 -9.53 -15.92
N LYS A 290 -10.67 -8.28 -16.23
CA LYS A 290 -9.71 -7.99 -17.31
C LYS A 290 -8.32 -8.55 -17.02
N ALA A 291 -7.86 -8.44 -15.78
CA ALA A 291 -6.55 -8.93 -15.39
C ALA A 291 -6.48 -10.46 -15.48
N ILE A 292 -7.54 -11.16 -15.05
CA ILE A 292 -7.70 -12.61 -15.21
C ILE A 292 -7.64 -13.01 -16.68
N ASP A 293 -8.38 -12.33 -17.56
CA ASP A 293 -8.40 -12.66 -19.00
C ASP A 293 -6.99 -12.55 -19.63
N GLN A 294 -6.26 -11.48 -19.31
CA GLN A 294 -4.90 -11.26 -19.81
C GLN A 294 -3.91 -12.30 -19.24
N LEU A 295 -3.97 -12.51 -17.93
CA LEU A 295 -3.09 -13.44 -17.21
C LEU A 295 -3.31 -14.89 -17.66
N CYS A 296 -4.57 -15.30 -17.86
CA CYS A 296 -4.92 -16.61 -18.40
C CYS A 296 -4.26 -16.85 -19.77
N GLY A 297 -4.31 -15.85 -20.65
CA GLY A 297 -3.66 -15.90 -21.95
C GLY A 297 -2.13 -16.05 -21.85
N ALA A 298 -1.50 -15.30 -20.96
CA ALA A 298 -0.05 -15.32 -20.74
C ALA A 298 0.42 -16.68 -20.19
N MET A 299 -0.24 -17.17 -19.13
CA MET A 299 0.13 -18.41 -18.46
C MET A 299 -0.17 -19.64 -19.32
N THR A 300 -1.31 -19.66 -20.02
CA THR A 300 -1.65 -20.75 -20.96
C THR A 300 -0.63 -20.83 -22.09
N HIS A 301 -0.21 -19.68 -22.63
CA HIS A 301 0.82 -19.62 -23.64
C HIS A 301 2.15 -20.18 -23.12
N ALA A 302 2.57 -19.78 -21.93
CA ALA A 302 3.79 -20.27 -21.30
C ALA A 302 3.77 -21.79 -21.03
N LYS A 303 2.63 -22.31 -20.52
CA LYS A 303 2.41 -23.73 -20.24
C LYS A 303 2.45 -24.57 -21.51
N ASN A 304 1.75 -24.14 -22.57
CA ASN A 304 1.63 -24.93 -23.80
C ASN A 304 2.89 -24.95 -24.67
N ASN A 305 3.77 -23.95 -24.53
CA ASN A 305 4.99 -23.84 -25.33
C ASN A 305 6.27 -24.20 -24.55
N ASN A 306 6.14 -24.72 -23.32
CA ASN A 306 7.26 -25.04 -22.42
C ASN A 306 8.23 -23.86 -22.19
N GLY A 307 7.72 -22.63 -22.27
CA GLY A 307 8.54 -21.43 -22.29
C GLY A 307 7.82 -20.23 -22.86
N ILE A 308 8.51 -19.10 -22.81
CA ILE A 308 8.08 -17.83 -23.41
C ILE A 308 9.26 -17.21 -24.16
N SER A 309 8.97 -16.61 -25.31
CA SER A 309 9.96 -15.82 -26.04
C SER A 309 9.49 -14.38 -26.12
N ILE A 310 10.28 -13.49 -25.53
CA ILE A 310 9.99 -12.07 -25.39
C ILE A 310 10.99 -11.23 -26.17
N LYS A 311 10.53 -10.10 -26.67
CA LYS A 311 11.39 -9.02 -27.15
C LYS A 311 11.87 -8.22 -25.96
N THR A 312 13.09 -7.73 -26.07
CA THR A 312 13.67 -6.70 -25.22
C THR A 312 14.13 -5.56 -26.13
N ALA A 313 14.34 -4.38 -25.57
CA ALA A 313 14.87 -3.21 -26.28
C ALA A 313 16.11 -3.49 -27.16
N THR A 314 16.94 -4.47 -26.78
CA THR A 314 18.19 -4.78 -27.49
C THR A 314 18.24 -6.16 -28.15
N ASN A 315 17.46 -7.13 -27.67
CA ASN A 315 17.56 -8.54 -28.09
C ASN A 315 16.20 -9.27 -28.00
N SER A 316 16.16 -10.51 -28.46
CA SER A 316 15.08 -11.45 -28.13
C SER A 316 15.59 -12.46 -27.11
N ILE A 317 14.80 -12.74 -26.09
CA ILE A 317 15.13 -13.70 -25.02
C ILE A 317 14.11 -14.83 -25.06
N SER A 318 14.58 -16.08 -25.00
CA SER A 318 13.73 -17.24 -24.81
C SER A 318 13.97 -17.81 -23.42
N ILE A 319 12.90 -17.84 -22.62
CA ILE A 319 12.88 -18.35 -21.26
C ILE A 319 12.22 -19.73 -21.33
N MET A 320 12.97 -20.77 -20.97
CA MET A 320 12.45 -22.13 -20.87
C MET A 320 11.82 -22.35 -19.50
N ASN A 321 10.68 -23.04 -19.47
CA ASN A 321 9.89 -23.25 -18.25
C ASN A 321 9.85 -24.71 -17.76
N LEU A 322 10.62 -25.61 -18.38
CA LEU A 322 10.56 -27.05 -18.10
C LEU A 322 10.77 -27.41 -16.62
N ASP A 323 11.55 -26.63 -15.89
CA ASP A 323 11.87 -26.84 -14.47
C ASP A 323 11.45 -25.65 -13.60
N LYS A 324 10.61 -24.74 -14.12
CA LYS A 324 10.20 -23.53 -13.40
C LYS A 324 8.74 -23.60 -12.96
N GLN A 325 8.46 -23.13 -11.76
CA GLN A 325 7.09 -22.92 -11.30
C GLN A 325 6.49 -21.66 -11.93
N LEU A 326 5.33 -21.79 -12.55
CA LEU A 326 4.60 -20.65 -13.12
C LEU A 326 3.60 -20.12 -12.09
N ILE A 327 3.70 -18.83 -11.77
CA ILE A 327 2.87 -18.18 -10.76
C ILE A 327 2.23 -16.94 -11.38
N GLY A 328 0.93 -16.76 -11.16
CA GLY A 328 0.20 -15.56 -11.56
C GLY A 328 -0.04 -14.61 -10.38
N LEU A 329 0.01 -13.30 -10.62
CA LEU A 329 -0.30 -12.27 -9.63
C LEU A 329 -1.20 -11.20 -10.26
N VAL A 330 -2.42 -11.08 -9.73
CA VAL A 330 -3.36 -10.01 -10.08
C VAL A 330 -3.26 -8.91 -9.03
N ILE A 331 -2.94 -7.70 -9.47
CA ILE A 331 -2.86 -6.52 -8.60
C ILE A 331 -3.93 -5.52 -9.01
N VAL A 332 -4.77 -5.14 -8.05
CA VAL A 332 -5.69 -4.01 -8.21
C VAL A 332 -5.30 -2.86 -7.31
N LYS A 333 -5.88 -1.69 -7.56
CA LYS A 333 -5.66 -0.50 -6.74
C LYS A 333 -6.01 -0.72 -5.27
N GLU A 334 -7.18 -1.30 -5.00
CA GLU A 334 -7.76 -1.45 -3.66
C GLU A 334 -8.74 -2.62 -3.65
N LEU A 335 -8.87 -3.31 -2.51
CA LEU A 335 -9.85 -4.38 -2.30
C LEU A 335 -10.72 -4.08 -1.07
N PHE A 336 -12.04 -3.97 -1.27
CA PHE A 336 -13.01 -3.71 -0.21
C PHE A 336 -13.34 -4.97 0.60
N ASP A 337 -13.49 -4.82 1.93
CA ASP A 337 -13.72 -5.90 2.88
C ASP A 337 -15.03 -6.65 2.64
N ASP A 338 -16.10 -5.93 2.30
CA ASP A 338 -17.44 -6.46 2.13
C ASP A 338 -17.64 -7.23 0.82
N GLU A 339 -16.83 -6.94 -0.21
CA GLU A 339 -16.86 -7.62 -1.50
C GLU A 339 -15.69 -8.61 -1.70
N TYR A 340 -14.86 -8.81 -0.67
CA TYR A 340 -13.60 -9.54 -0.79
C TYR A 340 -13.78 -10.97 -1.33
N LYS A 341 -14.87 -11.64 -0.93
CA LYS A 341 -15.25 -12.95 -1.46
C LYS A 341 -15.63 -12.90 -2.94
N GLU A 342 -16.49 -11.97 -3.33
CA GLU A 342 -16.93 -11.82 -4.73
C GLU A 342 -15.77 -11.46 -5.67
N CYS A 343 -14.74 -10.78 -5.15
CA CYS A 343 -13.50 -10.50 -5.84
C CYS A 343 -12.57 -11.72 -5.92
N SER A 344 -12.60 -12.61 -4.91
CA SER A 344 -11.75 -13.81 -4.83
C SER A 344 -12.21 -14.92 -5.78
N ASP A 345 -13.52 -15.17 -5.84
CA ASP A 345 -14.10 -16.32 -6.56
C ASP A 345 -13.59 -16.43 -8.02
N PRO A 346 -13.55 -15.35 -8.84
CA PRO A 346 -13.08 -15.44 -10.22
C PRO A 346 -11.61 -15.87 -10.36
N VAL A 347 -10.74 -15.42 -9.44
CA VAL A 347 -9.31 -15.77 -9.46
C VAL A 347 -9.09 -17.20 -8.97
N ILE A 348 -9.88 -17.64 -7.97
CA ILE A 348 -9.86 -19.04 -7.50
C ILE A 348 -10.29 -19.99 -8.62
N ASN A 349 -11.35 -19.65 -9.36
CA ASN A 349 -11.78 -20.44 -10.52
C ASN A 349 -10.68 -20.52 -11.59
N LEU A 350 -9.96 -19.41 -11.85
CA LEU A 350 -8.83 -19.42 -12.76
C LEU A 350 -7.71 -20.38 -12.29
N MET A 351 -7.39 -20.41 -10.99
CA MET A 351 -6.40 -21.36 -10.46
C MET A 351 -6.80 -22.81 -10.70
N VAL A 352 -8.08 -23.14 -10.48
CA VAL A 352 -8.61 -24.49 -10.71
C VAL A 352 -8.53 -24.84 -12.20
N ASP A 353 -8.91 -23.93 -13.09
CA ASP A 353 -8.91 -24.15 -14.53
C ASP A 353 -7.49 -24.30 -15.11
N LEU A 354 -6.52 -23.52 -14.61
CA LEU A 354 -5.14 -23.56 -15.08
C LEU A 354 -4.29 -24.63 -14.40
N GLU A 355 -4.71 -25.13 -13.23
CA GLU A 355 -3.91 -25.94 -12.32
C GLU A 355 -2.56 -25.27 -11.98
N LEU A 356 -2.59 -23.94 -11.79
CA LEU A 356 -1.42 -23.11 -11.48
C LEU A 356 -1.78 -22.11 -10.37
N PRO A 357 -0.84 -21.78 -9.47
CA PRO A 357 -1.08 -20.78 -8.43
C PRO A 357 -1.29 -19.39 -9.05
N VAL A 358 -2.37 -18.73 -8.64
CA VAL A 358 -2.68 -17.33 -9.00
C VAL A 358 -3.14 -16.58 -7.77
N VAL A 359 -2.47 -15.49 -7.44
CA VAL A 359 -2.77 -14.69 -6.24
C VAL A 359 -3.47 -13.40 -6.62
N LEU A 360 -4.50 -13.02 -5.85
CA LEU A 360 -5.12 -11.69 -5.90
C LEU A 360 -4.62 -10.84 -4.74
N THR A 361 -4.13 -9.64 -5.04
CA THR A 361 -3.74 -8.64 -4.04
C THR A 361 -4.13 -7.23 -4.47
N ASP A 362 -4.12 -6.29 -3.53
CA ASP A 362 -4.05 -4.87 -3.83
C ASP A 362 -2.61 -4.34 -3.71
N TYR A 363 -2.39 -3.11 -4.16
CA TYR A 363 -1.08 -2.45 -4.11
C TYR A 363 -0.53 -2.26 -2.67
N PRO A 364 -1.33 -1.82 -1.67
CA PRO A 364 -0.86 -1.74 -0.29
C PRO A 364 -0.40 -3.09 0.29
N GLN A 365 -1.11 -4.18 0.00
CA GLN A 365 -0.72 -5.52 0.44
C GLN A 365 0.53 -6.01 -0.28
N LEU A 366 0.71 -5.68 -1.55
CA LEU A 366 1.96 -5.98 -2.27
C LEU A 366 3.17 -5.25 -1.67
N HIS A 367 2.99 -4.00 -1.28
CA HIS A 367 4.01 -3.25 -0.54
C HIS A 367 4.40 -3.99 0.75
N LEU A 368 3.43 -4.48 1.53
CA LEU A 368 3.71 -5.26 2.73
C LEU A 368 4.40 -6.59 2.42
N LEU A 369 3.97 -7.33 1.40
CA LEU A 369 4.61 -8.59 1.00
C LEU A 369 6.07 -8.39 0.63
N THR A 370 6.34 -7.41 -0.24
CA THR A 370 7.69 -7.13 -0.72
C THR A 370 8.59 -6.58 0.39
N LYS A 371 8.01 -5.83 1.34
CA LYS A 371 8.77 -5.25 2.44
C LYS A 371 9.19 -6.28 3.48
N ASN A 372 8.33 -7.26 3.75
CA ASN A 372 8.55 -8.28 4.77
C ASN A 372 9.13 -9.58 4.20
N SER A 373 9.50 -9.60 2.92
CA SER A 373 10.16 -10.75 2.29
C SER A 373 11.67 -10.63 2.40
N THR A 374 12.32 -11.65 2.96
CA THR A 374 13.77 -11.67 3.17
C THR A 374 14.56 -12.20 1.97
N SER A 375 13.90 -12.89 1.03
CA SER A 375 14.48 -13.48 -0.19
C SER A 375 13.39 -13.71 -1.26
N SER A 376 13.82 -14.04 -2.49
CA SER A 376 12.95 -14.51 -3.58
C SER A 376 12.09 -15.70 -3.16
N ASP A 377 12.72 -16.70 -2.55
CA ASP A 377 12.07 -17.95 -2.17
C ASP A 377 10.99 -17.70 -1.12
N HIS A 378 11.30 -16.90 -0.10
CA HIS A 378 10.33 -16.52 0.92
C HIS A 378 9.15 -15.73 0.32
N PHE A 379 9.38 -14.90 -0.69
CA PHE A 379 8.28 -14.21 -1.37
C PHE A 379 7.39 -15.19 -2.13
N PHE A 380 7.96 -16.15 -2.86
CA PHE A 380 7.20 -17.17 -3.59
C PHE A 380 6.46 -18.14 -2.66
N ASP A 381 7.09 -18.59 -1.59
CA ASP A 381 6.45 -19.41 -0.55
C ASP A 381 5.22 -18.70 0.01
N ASN A 382 5.32 -17.41 0.32
CA ASN A 382 4.18 -16.61 0.78
C ASN A 382 3.06 -16.54 -0.27
N LEU A 383 3.38 -16.38 -1.56
CA LEU A 383 2.36 -16.40 -2.62
C LEU A 383 1.67 -17.77 -2.73
N ILE A 384 2.43 -18.86 -2.60
CA ILE A 384 1.91 -20.22 -2.64
C ILE A 384 0.99 -20.48 -1.42
N ASP A 385 1.40 -20.07 -0.22
CA ASP A 385 0.59 -20.18 0.99
C ASP A 385 -0.72 -19.38 0.87
N ILE A 386 -0.67 -18.18 0.30
CA ILE A 386 -1.84 -17.36 0.01
C ILE A 386 -2.78 -18.07 -0.97
N ALA A 387 -2.25 -18.65 -2.05
CA ALA A 387 -3.02 -19.39 -3.04
C ALA A 387 -3.67 -20.65 -2.44
N ASN A 388 -2.91 -21.43 -1.66
CA ASN A 388 -3.41 -22.63 -0.98
C ASN A 388 -4.51 -22.27 0.03
N HIS A 389 -4.31 -21.21 0.82
CA HIS A 389 -5.34 -20.73 1.74
C HIS A 389 -6.63 -20.36 1.00
N ALA A 390 -6.52 -19.71 -0.15
CA ALA A 390 -7.67 -19.34 -0.96
C ALA A 390 -8.42 -20.55 -1.51
N LEU A 391 -7.71 -21.58 -1.99
CA LEU A 391 -8.30 -22.85 -2.44
C LEU A 391 -9.01 -23.59 -1.30
N GLU A 392 -8.44 -23.59 -0.09
CA GLU A 392 -9.02 -24.26 1.08
C GLU A 392 -10.23 -23.52 1.67
N ARG A 393 -10.18 -22.18 1.71
CA ARG A 393 -11.17 -21.34 2.41
C ARG A 393 -12.20 -20.71 1.48
N GLY A 394 -11.98 -20.75 0.17
CA GLY A 394 -12.83 -20.11 -0.83
C GLY A 394 -12.74 -18.58 -0.81
N VAL A 395 -11.68 -18.01 -0.25
CA VAL A 395 -11.42 -16.57 -0.18
C VAL A 395 -9.93 -16.33 0.07
N PHE A 396 -9.33 -15.34 -0.58
CA PHE A 396 -7.95 -14.97 -0.27
C PHE A 396 -7.82 -14.48 1.20
N PRO A 397 -6.66 -14.65 1.84
CA PRO A 397 -6.40 -14.01 3.13
C PRO A 397 -6.03 -12.53 2.92
N LYS A 398 -6.48 -11.66 3.82
CA LYS A 398 -5.90 -10.32 3.95
C LYS A 398 -4.61 -10.39 4.73
N ILE A 399 -3.55 -9.79 4.20
CA ILE A 399 -2.26 -9.76 4.86
C ILE A 399 -2.30 -8.75 6.01
N VAL A 400 -2.20 -9.26 7.24
CA VAL A 400 -2.07 -8.45 8.46
C VAL A 400 -0.66 -8.65 8.99
N HIS A 401 0.20 -7.65 8.83
CA HIS A 401 1.55 -7.68 9.40
C HIS A 401 1.55 -7.00 10.77
N THR A 402 1.96 -7.72 11.81
CA THR A 402 1.95 -7.24 13.21
C THR A 402 3.26 -6.63 13.67
N GLY A 403 4.22 -6.42 12.76
CA GLY A 403 5.45 -5.67 13.06
C GLY A 403 6.43 -6.37 14.00
N LYS A 404 6.24 -7.66 14.30
CA LYS A 404 7.29 -8.44 14.96
C LYS A 404 8.34 -8.84 13.93
N ALA A 405 9.34 -7.97 13.78
CA ALA A 405 10.69 -8.34 13.37
C ALA A 405 11.47 -8.84 14.59
#